data_AF-A0A3D2NIL3-F1
#
_entry.id   AF-A0A3D2NIL3-F1
#
_cell.length_a   1.000
_cell.length_b   1.000
_cell.length_c   1.000
_cell.angle_alpha   90.00
_cell.angle_beta   90.00
_cell.angle_gamma   90.00
#
_symmetry.space_group_name_H-M   'P 1'
#
loop_
_entity.id
_entity.type
_entity.pdbx_description
1 polymer ?
#
loop_
_entity_poly.entity_id
_entity_poly.type
_entity_poly.pdbx_seq_one_letter_code
_entity_poly.pdbx_strand_id
1 'polypeptide(L)'
;LLVEFFEDEDRGCRDIRKHVAWYFKGYPVGGDLRAKLATASSLVEIDDLLGELDLSAPYPGAAAEGQRGRAGTPKRPALPDGWLDSREIGPAASTALADAELDTSGG
;
A
#
# COMPACT_ATOMS: atom_id res chain seq x y z
N LEU A 1 7.45 -14.88 4.01
CA LEU A 1 6.26 -14.23 4.64
C LEU A 1 6.72 -13.06 5.53
N LEU A 2 5.86 -12.09 5.90
CA LEU A 2 6.29 -10.88 6.65
C LEU A 2 7.02 -11.19 7.96
N VAL A 3 6.58 -12.20 8.69
CA VAL A 3 7.22 -12.66 9.93
C VAL A 3 8.65 -13.14 9.67
N GLU A 4 8.86 -13.94 8.62
CA GLU A 4 10.22 -14.39 8.22
C GLU A 4 11.08 -13.22 7.76
N PHE A 5 10.51 -12.26 7.03
CA PHE A 5 11.23 -11.08 6.54
C PHE A 5 11.71 -10.18 7.67
N PHE A 6 10.90 -10.03 8.71
CA PHE A 6 11.24 -9.21 9.88
C PHE A 6 11.94 -9.97 10.99
N GLU A 7 11.99 -11.31 10.92
CA GLU A 7 12.41 -12.21 12.00
C GLU A 7 11.70 -11.90 13.34
N ASP A 8 10.46 -11.39 13.24
CA ASP A 8 9.68 -10.85 14.35
C ASP A 8 8.18 -10.98 14.04
N GLU A 9 7.48 -11.80 14.83
CA GLU A 9 6.06 -12.09 14.65
C GLU A 9 5.18 -10.87 14.96
N ASP A 10 5.46 -10.15 16.05
CA ASP A 10 4.68 -8.96 16.43
C ASP A 10 4.80 -7.89 15.35
N ARG A 11 6.02 -7.67 14.82
CA ARG A 11 6.24 -6.74 13.72
C ARG A 11 5.53 -7.17 12.44
N GLY A 12 5.59 -8.46 12.09
CA GLY A 12 4.88 -9.00 10.93
C GLY A 12 3.36 -8.82 11.06
N CYS A 13 2.81 -9.10 12.23
CA CYS A 13 1.37 -8.92 12.52
C CYS A 13 0.98 -7.44 12.50
N ARG A 14 1.78 -6.54 13.07
CA ARG A 14 1.51 -5.09 13.00
C ARG A 14 1.53 -4.57 11.57
N ASP A 15 2.46 -5.05 10.74
CA ASP A 15 2.57 -4.57 9.36
C ASP A 15 1.36 -5.01 8.51
N ILE A 16 0.81 -6.21 8.73
CA ILE A 16 -0.34 -6.69 7.93
C ILE A 16 -1.65 -5.96 8.25
N ARG A 17 -1.81 -5.39 9.46
CA ARG A 17 -3.05 -4.70 9.91
C ARG A 17 -3.55 -3.64 8.93
N LYS A 18 -2.63 -2.91 8.28
CA LYS A 18 -2.96 -1.85 7.29
C LYS A 18 -3.70 -2.38 6.06
N HIS A 19 -3.68 -3.70 5.82
CA HIS A 19 -4.32 -4.34 4.67
C HIS A 19 -5.69 -4.93 4.98
N VAL A 20 -6.08 -5.10 6.25
CA VAL A 20 -7.35 -5.73 6.67
C VAL A 20 -8.56 -5.08 6.00
N ALA A 21 -8.65 -3.75 6.10
CA ALA A 21 -9.76 -3.00 5.51
C ALA A 21 -9.82 -3.13 3.98
N TRP A 22 -8.66 -3.26 3.32
CA TRP A 22 -8.58 -3.42 1.89
C TRP A 22 -9.04 -4.82 1.47
N TYR A 23 -8.54 -5.88 2.09
CA TYR A 23 -8.90 -7.26 1.74
C TYR A 23 -10.39 -7.56 1.96
N PHE A 24 -10.98 -7.07 3.05
CA PHE A 24 -12.39 -7.34 3.35
C PHE A 24 -13.37 -6.31 2.77
N LYS A 25 -12.90 -5.38 1.93
CA LYS A 25 -13.80 -4.42 1.27
C LYS A 25 -14.84 -5.17 0.42
N GLY A 26 -16.12 -4.98 0.75
CA GLY A 26 -17.26 -5.59 0.07
C GLY A 26 -17.68 -6.94 0.63
N TYR A 27 -16.84 -7.60 1.43
CA TYR A 27 -17.15 -8.91 2.03
C TYR A 27 -18.00 -8.76 3.30
N PRO A 28 -18.92 -9.70 3.58
CA PRO A 28 -19.82 -9.65 4.74
C PRO A 28 -19.11 -10.10 6.04
N VAL A 29 -18.00 -9.46 6.39
CA VAL A 29 -17.17 -9.84 7.56
C VAL A 29 -17.68 -9.23 8.88
N GLY A 30 -18.45 -8.13 8.79
CA GLY A 30 -18.89 -7.37 9.97
C GLY A 30 -17.86 -6.33 10.45
N GLY A 31 -18.32 -5.38 11.27
CA GLY A 31 -17.47 -4.33 11.85
C GLY A 31 -16.51 -4.88 12.89
N ASP A 32 -17.04 -5.69 13.81
CA ASP A 32 -16.32 -6.17 14.99
C ASP A 32 -15.16 -7.09 14.62
N LEU A 33 -15.38 -8.07 13.73
CA LEU A 33 -14.33 -8.99 13.31
C LEU A 33 -13.21 -8.26 12.54
N ARG A 34 -13.56 -7.27 11.71
CA ARG A 34 -12.57 -6.41 11.06
C ARG A 34 -11.78 -5.58 12.07
N ALA A 35 -12.42 -5.07 13.11
CA ALA A 35 -11.74 -4.31 14.16
C ALA A 35 -10.74 -5.18 14.93
N LYS A 36 -11.12 -6.41 15.30
CA LYS A 36 -10.21 -7.38 15.95
C LYS A 36 -9.01 -7.70 15.06
N LEU A 37 -9.24 -8.01 13.77
CA LEU A 37 -8.15 -8.28 12.81
C LEU A 37 -7.22 -7.07 12.61
N ALA A 38 -7.75 -5.85 12.68
CA ALA A 38 -6.95 -4.62 12.58
C ALA A 38 -6.08 -4.35 13.82
N THR A 39 -6.23 -5.12 14.90
CA THR A 39 -5.44 -5.01 16.14
C THR A 39 -4.65 -6.26 16.49
N ALA A 40 -4.79 -7.36 15.73
CA ALA A 40 -4.19 -8.66 16.06
C ALA A 40 -2.66 -8.63 16.13
N SER A 41 -2.09 -9.34 17.10
CA SER A 41 -0.67 -9.30 17.48
C SER A 41 0.07 -10.63 17.33
N SER A 42 -0.64 -11.70 16.98
CA SER A 42 -0.03 -13.02 16.72
C SER A 42 -0.69 -13.73 15.54
N LEU A 43 0.03 -14.68 14.95
CA LEU A 43 -0.50 -15.54 13.88
C LEU A 43 -1.65 -16.42 14.39
N VAL A 44 -1.56 -16.90 15.63
CA VAL A 44 -2.62 -17.70 16.26
C VAL A 44 -3.91 -16.87 16.38
N GLU A 45 -3.81 -15.64 16.89
CA GLU A 45 -4.97 -14.74 16.98
C GLU A 45 -5.57 -14.44 15.60
N ILE A 46 -4.74 -14.24 14.58
CA ILE A 46 -5.21 -14.06 13.20
C ILE A 46 -5.95 -15.32 12.72
N ASP A 47 -5.40 -16.51 12.95
CA ASP A 47 -6.00 -17.78 12.53
C ASP A 47 -7.36 -18.02 13.21
N ASP A 48 -7.43 -17.80 14.53
CA ASP A 48 -8.67 -17.90 15.29
C ASP A 48 -9.77 -16.96 14.74
N LEU A 49 -9.41 -15.70 14.47
CA LEU A 49 -10.32 -14.70 13.91
C LEU A 49 -10.75 -15.04 12.47
N LEU A 50 -9.83 -15.55 11.65
CA LEU A 50 -10.17 -16.01 10.30
C LEU A 50 -11.09 -17.24 10.33
N GLY A 51 -10.97 -18.09 11.36
CA GLY A 51 -11.88 -19.20 11.62
C GLY A 51 -13.32 -18.79 11.94
N GLU A 52 -13.56 -17.55 12.40
CA GLU A 52 -14.91 -17.00 12.62
C GLU A 52 -15.64 -16.62 11.30
N LEU A 53 -14.94 -16.62 10.17
CA LEU A 53 -15.52 -16.21 8.87
C LEU A 53 -16.50 -17.26 8.31
N ASP A 54 -17.61 -16.77 7.75
CA ASP A 54 -18.48 -17.61 6.93
C ASP A 54 -17.83 -17.89 5.56
N LEU A 55 -17.18 -19.05 5.44
CA LEU A 55 -16.53 -19.50 4.21
C LEU A 55 -17.53 -19.94 3.12
N SER A 56 -18.83 -20.01 3.42
CA SER A 56 -19.88 -20.31 2.44
C SER A 56 -20.46 -19.07 1.76
N ALA A 57 -20.10 -17.88 2.25
CA ALA A 57 -20.57 -16.63 1.69
C ALA A 57 -20.19 -16.53 0.20
N PRO A 58 -21.14 -16.17 -0.68
CA PRO A 58 -20.85 -16.01 -2.10
C PRO A 58 -19.94 -14.81 -2.35
N TYR A 59 -19.30 -14.79 -3.52
CA TYR A 59 -18.53 -13.64 -3.96
C TYR A 59 -19.40 -12.37 -3.97
N PRO A 60 -18.97 -11.24 -3.35
CA PRO A 60 -19.81 -10.04 -3.23
C PRO A 60 -20.05 -9.25 -4.54
N GLY A 61 -19.43 -9.66 -5.65
CA GLY A 61 -19.56 -9.00 -6.95
C GLY A 61 -19.12 -7.54 -6.91
N ALA A 62 -19.97 -6.64 -7.41
CA ALA A 62 -19.69 -5.21 -7.54
C ALA A 62 -19.19 -4.54 -6.25
N ALA A 63 -19.62 -5.01 -5.07
CA ALA A 63 -19.17 -4.49 -3.78
C ALA A 63 -17.66 -4.73 -3.53
N ALA A 64 -17.12 -5.84 -4.02
CA ALA A 64 -15.70 -6.19 -3.95
C ALA A 64 -14.89 -5.62 -5.15
N GLU A 65 -15.53 -5.39 -6.29
CA GLU A 65 -14.88 -4.89 -7.52
C GLU A 65 -14.77 -3.36 -7.59
N GLY A 66 -15.49 -2.64 -6.73
CA GLY A 66 -15.49 -1.18 -6.71
C GLY A 66 -14.10 -0.56 -6.49
N GLN A 67 -13.95 0.71 -6.89
CA GLN A 67 -12.66 1.43 -6.85
C GLN A 67 -11.92 1.31 -5.51
N ARG A 68 -10.67 0.85 -5.57
CA ARG A 68 -9.80 0.64 -4.38
C ARG A 68 -8.72 1.72 -4.20
N GLY A 69 -8.59 2.61 -5.18
CA GLY A 69 -7.67 3.76 -5.16
C GLY A 69 -8.39 5.09 -4.96
N ARG A 70 -7.64 6.18 -5.17
CA ARG A 70 -8.17 7.54 -5.06
C ARG A 70 -9.32 7.76 -6.05
N ALA A 71 -10.50 8.10 -5.53
CA ALA A 71 -11.64 8.53 -6.34
C ALA A 71 -11.33 9.86 -7.06
N GLY A 72 -11.87 10.02 -8.27
CA GLY A 72 -11.74 11.22 -9.09
C GLY A 72 -11.00 11.02 -10.42
N THR A 73 -10.75 12.13 -11.12
CA THR A 73 -10.13 12.16 -12.45
C THR A 73 -8.62 11.85 -12.37
N PRO A 74 -8.05 11.13 -13.35
CA PRO A 74 -6.60 10.95 -13.43
C PRO A 74 -5.87 12.29 -13.34
N LYS A 75 -4.86 12.36 -12.47
CA LYS A 75 -3.94 13.51 -12.48
C LYS A 75 -2.95 13.32 -13.62
N ARG A 76 -2.71 14.36 -14.40
CA ARG A 76 -1.58 14.38 -15.35
C ARG A 76 -0.29 14.43 -14.52
N PRO A 77 0.59 13.42 -14.59
CA PRO A 77 1.87 13.49 -13.91
C PRO A 77 2.70 14.63 -14.53
N ALA A 78 3.36 15.43 -13.68
CA ALA A 78 4.42 16.32 -14.12
C ALA A 78 5.71 15.52 -14.17
N LEU A 79 6.39 15.58 -15.29
CA LEU A 79 7.71 14.97 -15.48
C LEU A 79 8.74 16.09 -15.54
N PRO A 80 10.00 15.82 -15.16
CA PRO A 80 11.09 16.74 -15.47
C PRO A 80 11.11 17.06 -16.97
N ASP A 81 11.58 18.27 -17.29
CA ASP A 81 11.71 18.71 -18.68
C ASP A 81 12.58 17.71 -19.48
N GLY A 82 12.15 17.40 -20.72
CA GLY A 82 12.85 16.45 -21.60
C GLY A 82 12.79 14.95 -21.20
N TRP A 83 12.15 14.57 -20.09
CA TRP A 83 12.16 13.17 -19.60
C TRP A 83 11.53 12.15 -20.57
N LEU A 84 10.49 12.57 -21.32
CA LEU A 84 9.88 11.69 -22.33
C LEU A 84 10.71 11.60 -23.61
N ASP A 85 11.61 12.55 -23.83
CA ASP A 85 12.48 12.61 -25.00
C ASP A 85 13.75 11.78 -24.80
N SER A 86 14.31 11.78 -23.59
CA SER A 86 15.48 10.99 -23.23
C SER A 86 15.44 10.56 -21.75
N ARG A 87 15.87 9.32 -21.50
CA ARG A 87 16.14 8.80 -20.15
C ARG A 87 17.60 8.96 -19.74
N GLU A 88 18.42 9.54 -20.61
CA GLU A 88 19.83 9.82 -20.39
C GLU A 88 20.05 11.31 -20.12
N ILE A 89 20.91 11.60 -19.15
CA ILE A 89 21.29 12.97 -18.80
C ILE A 89 22.44 13.38 -19.71
N GLY A 90 22.17 14.32 -20.61
CA GLY A 90 23.20 14.91 -21.46
C GLY A 90 24.21 15.75 -20.66
N PRO A 91 25.39 16.05 -21.22
CA PRO A 91 26.45 16.77 -20.51
C PRO A 91 26.00 18.10 -19.91
N ALA A 92 25.20 18.89 -20.64
CA ALA A 92 24.68 20.17 -20.17
C ALA A 92 23.73 20.04 -18.95
N ALA A 93 22.85 19.03 -18.96
CA ALA A 93 21.96 18.76 -17.84
C ALA A 93 22.73 18.21 -16.62
N SER A 94 23.79 17.44 -16.87
CA SER A 94 24.70 16.96 -15.82
C SER A 94 25.45 18.12 -15.15
N THR A 95 25.98 19.08 -15.93
CA THR A 95 26.61 20.28 -15.38
C THR A 95 25.63 21.13 -14.58
N ALA A 96 24.43 21.37 -15.10
CA ALA A 96 23.40 22.12 -14.37
C ALA A 96 22.99 21.44 -13.05
N LEU A 97 22.92 20.10 -13.02
CA LEU A 97 22.64 19.34 -11.81
C LEU A 97 23.80 19.45 -10.80
N ALA A 98 25.05 19.34 -11.26
CA ALA A 98 26.24 19.52 -10.43
C ALA A 98 26.34 20.94 -9.85
N ASP A 99 26.00 21.96 -10.65
CA ASP A 99 25.95 23.36 -10.20
C ASP A 99 24.83 23.59 -9.17
N ALA A 100 23.71 22.85 -9.28
CA ALA A 100 22.59 22.91 -8.34
C ALA A 100 22.86 22.19 -7.01
N GLU A 101 23.82 21.26 -6.95
CA GLU A 101 24.26 20.61 -5.71
C GLU A 101 25.28 21.44 -4.90
N LEU A 102 25.66 22.62 -5.40
CA LEU A 102 26.46 23.57 -4.63
C LEU A 102 25.60 24.21 -3.53
N ASP A 103 26.11 24.19 -2.29
CA ASP A 103 25.51 24.65 -1.01
C ASP A 103 24.92 26.09 -1.00
N THR A 104 25.03 26.84 -2.10
CA THR A 104 24.46 28.18 -2.27
C THR A 104 23.09 28.20 -2.94
N SER A 105 22.58 27.07 -3.46
CA SER A 105 21.23 26.96 -4.02
C SER A 105 20.24 26.47 -2.96
N GLY A 106 20.09 27.22 -1.88
CA GLY A 106 19.08 26.97 -0.85
C GLY A 106 17.66 27.15 -1.41
N GLY A 107 16.90 26.06 -1.43
CA GLY A 107 15.44 26.08 -1.33
C GLY A 107 15.01 25.97 0.13
#